data_AF-A0A0P0RHY1-F1
#
_entry.id   AF-A0A0P0RHY1-F1
#
_cell.length_a   1.000
_cell.length_b   1.000
_cell.length_c   1.000
_cell.angle_alpha   90.00
_cell.angle_beta   90.00
_cell.angle_gamma   90.00
#
_symmetry.space_group_name_H-M   'P 1'
#
loop_
_entity.id
_entity.type
_entity.pdbx_description
1 polymer ?
#
loop_
_entity_poly.entity_id
_entity_poly.type
_entity_poly.pdbx_seq_one_letter_code
_entity_poly.pdbx_strand_id
1 'polypeptide(L)'
;MEKTQALTLLRGLLSEVTTSTGSAATDRYANLREVDVKVREARHIFAAVDGLPHSFVEEMAANPDFDAQSRRVRLEALAGYIRSAVKFIESGSLAKPPKVVVAPPDVSKLTTTLPNLKDAIDRRWREAQKCIHVECFTSAVVMMGSILEALLLARATLAPAEAYQSLKAPRDKQGKAPAIQDWSLSCLIDVAVDLGWLKTDRGKFSHALRESRNVVHPWVEVTTRANFDLATCKTSWGVLESSVDDLLASL
;
A
#
# COMPACT_ATOMS: atom_id res chain seq x y z
N MET A 1 -10.92 -16.32 30.60
CA MET A 1 -11.12 -17.47 29.68
C MET A 1 -9.91 -18.38 29.75
N GLU A 2 -10.13 -19.69 29.89
CA GLU A 2 -9.02 -20.65 29.98
C GLU A 2 -8.12 -20.64 28.73
N LYS A 3 -6.82 -20.85 28.95
CA LYS A 3 -5.77 -20.84 27.92
C LYS A 3 -6.08 -21.76 26.73
N THR A 4 -6.56 -22.98 26.98
CA THR A 4 -6.88 -23.95 25.92
C THR A 4 -8.05 -23.49 25.05
N GLN A 5 -9.09 -22.90 25.68
CA GLN A 5 -10.25 -22.35 24.99
C GLN A 5 -9.85 -21.13 24.14
N ALA A 6 -9.05 -20.23 24.71
CA ALA A 6 -8.53 -19.06 24.01
C ALA A 6 -7.72 -19.44 22.76
N LEU A 7 -6.79 -20.41 22.89
CA LEU A 7 -5.98 -20.88 21.76
C LEU A 7 -6.84 -21.49 20.64
N THR A 8 -7.89 -22.23 21.00
CA THR A 8 -8.80 -22.86 20.03
C THR A 8 -9.54 -21.79 19.23
N LEU A 9 -10.15 -20.81 19.91
CA LEU A 9 -10.88 -19.72 19.26
C LEU A 9 -9.95 -18.87 18.38
N LEU A 10 -8.77 -18.51 18.88
CA LEU A 10 -7.82 -17.68 18.13
C LEU A 10 -7.24 -18.40 16.91
N ARG A 11 -6.94 -19.69 16.99
CA ARG A 11 -6.46 -20.47 15.83
C ARG A 11 -7.56 -20.68 14.80
N GLY A 12 -8.80 -20.90 15.25
CA GLY A 12 -9.98 -20.93 14.37
C GLY A 12 -10.11 -19.63 13.60
N LEU A 13 -10.14 -18.51 14.31
CA LEU A 13 -10.24 -17.18 13.70
C LEU A 13 -9.07 -16.88 12.76
N LEU A 14 -7.84 -17.27 13.12
CA LEU A 14 -6.67 -17.13 12.25
C LEU A 14 -6.86 -17.88 10.92
N SER A 15 -7.42 -19.09 10.96
CA SER A 15 -7.68 -19.90 9.77
C SER A 15 -8.75 -19.30 8.87
N GLU A 16 -9.69 -18.53 9.41
CA GLU A 16 -10.73 -17.84 8.66
C GLU A 16 -10.21 -16.59 7.94
N VAL A 17 -9.31 -15.84 8.59
CA VAL A 17 -8.77 -14.58 8.05
C VAL A 17 -7.53 -14.78 7.19
N THR A 18 -6.95 -15.98 7.16
CA THR A 18 -5.78 -16.34 6.33
C THR A 18 -6.04 -17.51 5.39
N THR A 19 -5.30 -17.53 4.28
CA THR A 19 -5.24 -18.64 3.32
C THR A 19 -4.28 -19.72 3.80
N SER A 20 -4.26 -20.88 3.14
CA SER A 20 -3.30 -21.96 3.42
C SER A 20 -1.83 -21.54 3.28
N THR A 21 -1.55 -20.48 2.50
CA THR A 21 -0.20 -19.91 2.33
C THR A 21 0.14 -18.85 3.39
N GLY A 22 -0.80 -18.54 4.30
CA GLY A 22 -0.63 -17.55 5.35
C GLY A 22 -0.94 -16.10 4.95
N SER A 23 -1.29 -15.85 3.68
CA SER A 23 -1.73 -14.53 3.17
C SER A 23 -3.16 -14.21 3.60
N ALA A 24 -3.56 -12.93 3.65
CA ALA A 24 -4.94 -12.55 3.94
C ALA A 24 -5.94 -13.20 2.99
N ALA A 25 -7.02 -13.74 3.54
CA ALA A 25 -8.08 -14.41 2.79
C ALA A 25 -9.10 -13.41 2.23
N THR A 26 -8.66 -12.44 1.42
CA THR A 26 -9.50 -11.35 0.88
C THR A 26 -10.74 -11.86 0.14
N ASP A 27 -10.63 -12.99 -0.55
CA ASP A 27 -11.70 -13.56 -1.37
C ASP A 27 -12.86 -14.13 -0.54
N ARG A 28 -12.66 -14.30 0.79
CA ARG A 28 -13.69 -14.79 1.71
C ARG A 28 -14.59 -13.69 2.28
N TYR A 29 -14.26 -12.43 2.04
CA TYR A 29 -14.97 -11.28 2.61
C TYR A 29 -15.40 -10.36 1.49
N ALA A 30 -16.70 -10.15 1.28
CA ALA A 30 -17.19 -9.36 0.15
C ALA A 30 -16.93 -7.85 0.31
N ASN A 31 -16.82 -7.35 1.53
CA ASN A 31 -16.71 -5.91 1.84
C ASN A 31 -15.94 -5.66 3.17
N LEU A 32 -15.61 -4.40 3.45
CA LEU A 32 -14.90 -4.00 4.67
C LEU A 32 -15.71 -4.29 5.95
N ARG A 33 -17.04 -4.23 5.88
CA ARG A 33 -17.92 -4.46 7.05
C ARG A 33 -17.79 -5.88 7.58
N GLU A 34 -17.64 -6.88 6.70
CA GLU A 34 -17.41 -8.27 7.10
C GLU A 34 -16.06 -8.45 7.76
N VAL A 35 -15.01 -7.77 7.29
CA VAL A 35 -13.70 -7.77 7.95
C VAL A 35 -13.81 -7.12 9.34
N ASP A 36 -14.54 -6.01 9.46
CA ASP A 36 -14.75 -5.33 10.74
C ASP A 36 -15.51 -6.17 11.77
N VAL A 37 -16.38 -7.09 11.32
CA VAL A 37 -17.01 -8.08 12.21
C VAL A 37 -15.94 -8.98 12.82
N LYS A 38 -14.99 -9.48 12.03
CA LYS A 38 -13.89 -10.32 12.51
C LYS A 38 -12.90 -9.58 13.41
N VAL A 39 -12.66 -8.29 13.14
CA VAL A 39 -11.89 -7.43 14.04
C VAL A 39 -12.58 -7.31 15.41
N ARG A 40 -13.91 -7.08 15.43
CA ARG A 40 -14.68 -7.02 16.70
C ARG A 40 -14.69 -8.35 17.44
N GLU A 41 -14.85 -9.46 16.72
CA GLU A 41 -14.80 -10.82 17.27
C GLU A 41 -13.46 -11.08 17.96
N ALA A 42 -12.34 -10.80 17.29
CA ALA A 42 -11.01 -10.94 17.87
C ALA A 42 -10.83 -10.11 19.13
N ARG A 43 -11.26 -8.85 19.14
CA ARG A 43 -11.17 -7.99 20.33
C ARG A 43 -11.94 -8.57 21.52
N HIS A 44 -13.12 -9.13 21.28
CA HIS A 44 -13.90 -9.77 22.33
C HIS A 44 -13.16 -10.99 22.91
N ILE A 45 -12.57 -11.81 22.03
CA ILE A 45 -11.74 -12.94 22.44
C ILE A 45 -10.54 -12.45 23.27
N PHE A 46 -9.79 -11.45 22.79
CA PHE A 46 -8.63 -10.88 23.48
C PHE A 46 -8.97 -10.35 24.86
N ALA A 47 -10.05 -9.58 24.99
CA ALA A 47 -10.50 -9.03 26.27
C ALA A 47 -10.90 -10.10 27.29
N ALA A 48 -11.28 -11.30 26.82
CA ALA A 48 -11.66 -12.42 27.67
C ALA A 48 -10.47 -13.32 28.06
N VAL A 49 -9.27 -13.17 27.46
CA VAL A 49 -8.10 -14.00 27.77
C VAL A 49 -7.50 -13.59 29.11
N ASP A 50 -7.40 -14.53 30.04
CA ASP A 50 -6.79 -14.26 31.34
C ASP A 50 -5.28 -14.01 31.19
N GLY A 51 -4.81 -12.88 31.72
CA GLY A 51 -3.40 -12.48 31.70
C GLY A 51 -2.93 -11.75 30.43
N LEU A 52 -3.75 -11.63 29.38
CA LEU A 52 -3.40 -10.78 28.24
C LEU A 52 -3.47 -9.30 28.68
N PRO A 53 -2.40 -8.51 28.52
CA PRO A 53 -2.40 -7.12 28.99
C PRO A 53 -3.51 -6.29 28.35
N HIS A 54 -4.20 -5.48 29.15
CA HIS A 54 -5.26 -4.60 28.64
C HIS A 54 -4.76 -3.63 27.56
N SER A 55 -3.50 -3.21 27.67
CA SER A 55 -2.82 -2.39 26.65
C SER A 55 -2.78 -3.05 25.27
N PHE A 56 -2.84 -4.39 25.18
CA PHE A 56 -2.86 -5.09 23.90
C PHE A 56 -4.13 -4.80 23.09
N VAL A 57 -5.28 -4.74 23.77
CA VAL A 57 -6.57 -4.41 23.14
C VAL A 57 -6.64 -2.92 22.80
N GLU A 58 -6.07 -2.06 23.64
CA GLU A 58 -5.96 -0.62 23.39
C GLU A 58 -5.05 -0.33 22.18
N GLU A 59 -3.87 -0.96 22.12
CA GLU A 59 -2.95 -0.87 20.99
C GLU A 59 -3.59 -1.36 19.69
N MET A 60 -4.38 -2.45 19.76
CA MET A 60 -5.16 -2.94 18.62
C MET A 60 -6.20 -1.91 18.18
N ALA A 61 -6.93 -1.33 19.12
CA ALA A 61 -7.96 -0.34 18.81
C ALA A 61 -7.37 0.96 18.20
N ALA A 62 -6.15 1.31 18.59
CA ALA A 62 -5.42 2.45 18.06
C ALA A 62 -4.63 2.14 16.77
N ASN A 63 -4.60 0.89 16.31
CA ASN A 63 -3.82 0.52 15.14
C ASN A 63 -4.51 1.04 13.85
N PRO A 64 -3.84 1.91 13.09
CA PRO A 64 -4.45 2.56 11.95
C PRO A 64 -4.66 1.66 10.73
N ASP A 65 -4.05 0.47 10.69
CA ASP A 65 -4.29 -0.50 9.63
C ASP A 65 -5.76 -0.98 9.65
N PHE A 66 -6.43 -0.88 10.81
CA PHE A 66 -7.87 -1.14 10.91
C PHE A 66 -8.75 -0.02 10.34
N ASP A 67 -8.20 1.16 10.06
CA ASP A 67 -8.90 2.27 9.39
C ASP A 67 -8.69 2.28 7.88
N ALA A 68 -7.69 1.54 7.38
CA ALA A 68 -7.35 1.48 5.96
C ALA A 68 -8.56 1.10 5.08
N GLN A 69 -8.73 1.72 3.91
CA GLN A 69 -9.78 1.38 2.94
C GLN A 69 -9.44 0.13 2.12
N SER A 70 -8.83 -0.87 2.76
CA SER A 70 -8.34 -2.09 2.13
C SER A 70 -8.67 -3.30 3.00
N ARG A 71 -9.50 -4.21 2.47
CA ARG A 71 -9.82 -5.49 3.13
C ARG A 71 -8.56 -6.26 3.48
N ARG A 72 -7.60 -6.23 2.56
CA ARG A 72 -6.32 -6.93 2.69
C ARG A 72 -5.52 -6.43 3.89
N VAL A 73 -5.31 -5.12 3.98
CA VAL A 73 -4.54 -4.47 5.07
C VAL A 73 -5.18 -4.79 6.42
N ARG A 74 -6.51 -4.67 6.53
CA ARG A 74 -7.24 -4.99 7.76
C ARG A 74 -7.11 -6.47 8.17
N LEU A 75 -7.24 -7.39 7.21
CA LEU A 75 -7.10 -8.83 7.45
C LEU A 75 -5.67 -9.22 7.87
N GLU A 76 -4.67 -8.59 7.26
CA GLU A 76 -3.25 -8.81 7.61
C GLU A 76 -2.94 -8.29 9.01
N ALA A 77 -3.42 -7.08 9.36
CA ALA A 77 -3.30 -6.54 10.72
C ALA A 77 -3.98 -7.45 11.74
N LEU A 78 -5.22 -7.88 11.47
CA LEU A 78 -5.97 -8.81 12.31
C LEU A 78 -5.20 -10.12 12.56
N ALA A 79 -4.70 -10.74 11.48
CA ALA A 79 -3.90 -11.95 11.58
C ALA A 79 -2.60 -11.74 12.40
N GLY A 80 -2.00 -10.55 12.32
CA GLY A 80 -0.85 -10.15 13.13
C GLY A 80 -1.16 -10.14 14.63
N TYR A 81 -2.25 -9.48 15.04
CA TYR A 81 -2.69 -9.47 16.44
C TYR A 81 -3.04 -10.88 16.95
N ILE A 82 -3.76 -11.67 16.15
CA ILE A 82 -4.11 -13.04 16.55
C ILE A 82 -2.85 -13.88 16.79
N ARG A 83 -1.85 -13.79 15.89
CA ARG A 83 -0.55 -14.49 16.06
C ARG A 83 0.19 -14.03 17.31
N SER A 84 0.22 -12.74 17.60
CA SER A 84 0.85 -12.21 18.82
C SER A 84 0.15 -12.68 20.09
N ALA A 85 -1.19 -12.69 20.11
CA ALA A 85 -1.97 -13.19 21.24
C ALA A 85 -1.73 -14.70 21.46
N VAL A 86 -1.74 -15.52 20.40
CA VAL A 86 -1.41 -16.95 20.48
C VAL A 86 -0.01 -17.14 21.07
N LYS A 87 1.00 -16.42 20.56
CA LYS A 87 2.38 -16.49 21.06
C LYS A 87 2.50 -16.06 22.53
N PHE A 88 1.77 -15.03 22.94
CA PHE A 88 1.71 -14.60 24.34
C PHE A 88 1.14 -15.69 25.23
N ILE A 89 0.00 -16.26 24.84
CA ILE A 89 -0.65 -17.31 25.60
C ILE A 89 0.27 -18.53 25.73
N GLU A 90 1.02 -18.88 24.68
CA GLU A 90 1.94 -20.01 24.67
C GLU A 90 3.20 -19.76 25.50
N SER A 91 3.84 -18.59 25.37
CA SER A 91 5.20 -18.31 25.87
C SER A 91 5.30 -17.28 27.00
N GLY A 92 4.21 -16.60 27.35
CA GLY A 92 4.17 -15.53 28.37
C GLY A 92 4.78 -14.20 27.93
N SER A 93 5.17 -14.05 26.65
CA SER A 93 5.79 -12.84 26.11
C SER A 93 4.94 -12.22 25.00
N LEU A 94 4.64 -10.92 25.12
CA LEU A 94 3.95 -10.17 24.08
C LEU A 94 4.97 -9.86 22.98
N ALA A 95 4.93 -10.59 21.87
CA ALA A 95 5.58 -10.11 20.66
C ALA A 95 4.77 -8.92 20.13
N LYS A 96 5.41 -7.76 19.90
CA LYS A 96 4.81 -6.70 19.09
C LYS A 96 4.23 -7.33 17.82
N PRO A 97 2.99 -7.01 17.41
CA PRO A 97 2.39 -7.56 16.20
C PRO A 97 3.42 -7.47 15.07
N PRO A 98 3.70 -8.57 14.37
CA PRO A 98 4.71 -8.58 13.34
C PRO A 98 4.32 -7.54 12.31
N LYS A 99 5.23 -6.62 11.99
CA LYS A 99 4.97 -5.58 10.98
C LYS A 99 4.81 -6.28 9.63
N VAL A 100 3.57 -6.46 9.18
CA VAL A 100 3.23 -7.34 8.05
C VAL A 100 3.54 -6.64 6.75
N VAL A 101 4.44 -7.21 5.94
CA VAL A 101 4.71 -6.71 4.59
C VAL A 101 3.76 -7.40 3.61
N VAL A 102 2.78 -6.62 3.16
CA VAL A 102 1.77 -6.93 2.16
C VAL A 102 2.42 -7.17 0.80
N ALA A 103 1.94 -8.16 0.04
CA ALA A 103 2.38 -8.35 -1.34
C ALA A 103 1.84 -7.22 -2.23
N PRO A 104 2.59 -6.81 -3.27
CA PRO A 104 2.13 -5.83 -4.25
C PRO A 104 0.88 -6.31 -5.01
N PRO A 105 0.11 -5.39 -5.62
CA PRO A 105 -0.92 -5.73 -6.60
C PRO A 105 -0.30 -6.39 -7.84
N ASP A 106 -1.06 -7.21 -8.57
CA ASP A 106 -0.60 -7.82 -9.81
C ASP A 106 -0.62 -6.80 -10.96
N VAL A 107 0.57 -6.33 -11.35
CA VAL A 107 0.77 -5.37 -12.44
C VAL A 107 1.34 -6.01 -13.70
N SER A 108 1.24 -7.34 -13.83
CA SER A 108 1.84 -8.09 -14.95
C SER A 108 1.34 -7.61 -16.31
N LYS A 109 0.04 -7.29 -16.43
CA LYS A 109 -0.54 -6.77 -17.68
C LYS A 109 0.00 -5.40 -18.08
N LEU A 110 0.24 -4.51 -17.12
CA LEU A 110 0.82 -3.17 -17.39
C LEU A 110 2.29 -3.26 -17.82
N THR A 111 3.02 -4.22 -17.28
CA THR A 111 4.49 -4.28 -17.36
C THR A 111 5.01 -5.23 -18.44
N THR A 112 4.13 -5.83 -19.25
CA THR A 112 4.50 -6.87 -20.23
C THR A 112 5.51 -6.42 -21.29
N THR A 113 5.58 -5.11 -21.58
CA THR A 113 6.49 -4.52 -22.59
C THR A 113 7.84 -4.11 -22.00
N LEU A 114 8.01 -4.16 -20.67
CA LEU A 114 9.19 -3.67 -19.97
C LEU A 114 9.78 -4.79 -19.08
N PRO A 115 10.76 -5.56 -19.59
CA PRO A 115 11.38 -6.66 -18.85
C PRO A 115 11.89 -6.24 -17.48
N ASN A 116 11.73 -7.11 -16.48
CA ASN A 116 12.15 -6.91 -15.08
C ASN A 116 11.47 -5.75 -14.32
N LEU A 117 10.61 -4.96 -14.98
CA LEU A 117 9.96 -3.82 -14.32
C LEU A 117 9.03 -4.27 -13.20
N LYS A 118 8.26 -5.35 -13.42
CA LYS A 118 7.39 -5.95 -12.41
C LYS A 118 8.18 -6.29 -11.13
N ASP A 119 9.31 -6.99 -11.27
CA ASP A 119 10.11 -7.39 -10.11
C ASP A 119 10.72 -6.19 -9.39
N ALA A 120 11.09 -5.14 -10.12
CA ALA A 120 11.58 -3.89 -9.54
C ALA A 120 10.48 -3.14 -8.76
N ILE A 121 9.25 -3.13 -9.27
CA ILE A 121 8.06 -2.59 -8.58
C ILE A 121 7.75 -3.42 -7.33
N ASP A 122 7.74 -4.75 -7.46
CA ASP A 122 7.44 -5.67 -6.36
C ASP A 122 8.41 -5.49 -5.18
N ARG A 123 9.71 -5.35 -5.49
CA ARG A 123 10.72 -5.08 -4.46
C ARG A 123 10.49 -3.72 -3.78
N ARG A 124 10.28 -2.65 -4.55
CA ARG A 124 10.07 -1.30 -3.99
C ARG A 124 8.78 -1.19 -3.19
N TRP A 125 7.72 -1.87 -3.61
CA TRP A 125 6.45 -1.91 -2.88
C TRP A 125 6.64 -2.51 -1.48
N ARG A 126 7.40 -3.60 -1.38
CA ARG A 126 7.72 -4.25 -0.10
C ARG A 126 8.70 -3.41 0.72
N GLU A 127 9.64 -2.75 0.07
CA GLU A 127 10.63 -1.88 0.72
C GLU A 127 9.96 -0.64 1.33
N ALA A 128 9.04 0.01 0.62
CA ALA A 128 8.29 1.15 1.12
C ALA A 128 7.52 0.82 2.42
N GLN A 129 6.89 -0.35 2.49
CA GLN A 129 6.22 -0.82 3.71
C GLN A 129 7.21 -1.04 4.86
N LYS A 130 8.37 -1.65 4.58
CA LYS A 130 9.44 -1.79 5.57
C LYS A 130 9.94 -0.43 6.06
N CYS A 131 10.02 0.58 5.19
CA CYS A 131 10.39 1.93 5.59
C CYS A 131 9.34 2.56 6.52
N ILE A 132 8.04 2.44 6.22
CA ILE A 132 6.96 2.89 7.13
C ILE A 132 7.11 2.22 8.49
N HIS A 133 7.34 0.91 8.48
CA HIS A 133 7.52 0.11 9.69
C HIS A 133 8.66 0.60 10.57
N VAL A 134 9.79 1.01 10.03
CA VAL A 134 10.93 1.53 10.80
C VAL A 134 10.97 3.06 10.87
N GLU A 135 9.86 3.73 10.57
CA GLU A 135 9.70 5.19 10.65
C GLU A 135 10.64 5.97 9.70
N CYS A 136 11.14 5.33 8.65
CA CYS A 136 11.85 5.98 7.55
C CYS A 136 10.84 6.59 6.56
N PHE A 137 10.04 7.55 7.02
CA PHE A 137 8.90 8.08 6.26
C PHE A 137 9.31 8.74 4.94
N THR A 138 10.41 9.48 4.91
CA THR A 138 10.94 10.08 3.67
C THR A 138 11.28 9.03 2.63
N SER A 139 11.99 7.96 3.02
CA SER A 139 12.31 6.86 2.11
C SER A 139 11.04 6.16 1.60
N ALA A 140 10.04 5.97 2.46
CA ALA A 140 8.77 5.35 2.07
C ALA A 140 8.04 6.17 1.00
N VAL A 141 7.88 7.48 1.21
CA VAL A 141 7.19 8.39 0.27
C VAL A 141 7.94 8.48 -1.06
N VAL A 142 9.27 8.55 -1.03
CA VAL A 142 10.11 8.54 -2.25
C VAL A 142 9.90 7.25 -3.04
N MET A 143 9.88 6.10 -2.37
CA MET A 143 9.60 4.82 -3.03
C MET A 143 8.21 4.79 -3.63
N MET A 144 7.17 5.26 -2.93
CA MET A 144 5.80 5.32 -3.46
C MET A 144 5.72 6.14 -4.75
N GLY A 145 6.33 7.33 -4.78
CA GLY A 145 6.38 8.16 -5.98
C GLY A 145 7.17 7.51 -7.13
N SER A 146 8.25 6.77 -6.83
CA SER A 146 9.01 6.04 -7.84
C SER A 146 8.23 4.86 -8.45
N ILE A 147 7.37 4.21 -7.66
CA ILE A 147 6.49 3.13 -8.15
C ILE A 147 5.42 3.71 -9.09
N LEU A 148 4.82 4.85 -8.70
CA LEU A 148 3.86 5.55 -9.55
C LEU A 148 4.47 5.93 -10.91
N GLU A 149 5.70 6.46 -10.90
CA GLU A 149 6.45 6.80 -12.11
C GLU A 149 6.64 5.59 -13.03
N ALA A 150 7.09 4.47 -12.47
CA ALA A 150 7.27 3.23 -13.22
C ALA A 150 5.97 2.71 -13.84
N LEU A 151 4.85 2.77 -13.12
CA LEU A 151 3.55 2.29 -13.61
C LEU A 151 2.96 3.18 -14.71
N LEU A 152 3.08 4.49 -14.58
CA LEU A 152 2.66 5.43 -15.63
C LEU A 152 3.51 5.27 -16.89
N LEU A 153 4.83 5.13 -16.72
CA LEU A 153 5.74 4.84 -17.83
C LEU A 153 5.35 3.54 -18.53
N ALA A 154 5.04 2.49 -17.76
CA ALA A 154 4.59 1.20 -18.30
C ALA A 154 3.29 1.35 -19.10
N ARG A 155 2.29 2.06 -18.56
CA ARG A 155 1.01 2.31 -19.25
C ARG A 155 1.19 3.08 -20.56
N ALA A 156 2.03 4.13 -20.56
CA ALA A 156 2.34 4.89 -21.76
C ALA A 156 3.10 4.05 -22.79
N THR A 157 4.04 3.22 -22.36
CA THR A 157 4.81 2.33 -23.23
C THR A 157 3.95 1.19 -23.81
N LEU A 158 2.92 0.76 -23.09
CA LEU A 158 1.97 -0.26 -23.56
C LEU A 158 1.05 0.25 -24.68
N ALA A 159 0.71 1.55 -24.67
CA ALA A 159 -0.11 2.19 -25.70
C ALA A 159 0.58 3.46 -26.25
N PRO A 160 1.72 3.31 -26.95
CA PRO A 160 2.55 4.46 -27.34
C PRO A 160 1.85 5.37 -28.35
N ALA A 161 1.03 4.81 -29.25
CA ALA A 161 0.28 5.60 -30.23
C ALA A 161 -0.72 6.55 -29.55
N GLU A 162 -1.45 6.07 -28.56
CA GLU A 162 -2.36 6.90 -27.74
C GLU A 162 -1.57 7.93 -26.93
N ALA A 163 -0.49 7.49 -26.26
CA ALA A 163 0.36 8.37 -25.45
C ALA A 163 0.86 9.58 -26.26
N TYR A 164 1.40 9.35 -27.46
CA TYR A 164 1.92 10.41 -28.32
C TYR A 164 0.84 11.31 -28.93
N GLN A 165 -0.41 10.85 -29.02
CA GLN A 165 -1.54 11.64 -29.52
C GLN A 165 -2.16 12.55 -28.45
N SER A 166 -1.87 12.32 -27.16
CA SER A 166 -2.31 13.19 -26.08
C SER A 166 -1.90 14.64 -26.32
N LEU A 167 -2.81 15.57 -26.02
CA LEU A 167 -2.53 17.01 -26.07
C LEU A 167 -1.51 17.44 -25.02
N LYS A 168 -1.25 16.59 -24.03
CA LYS A 168 -0.27 16.77 -22.95
C LYS A 168 1.07 16.09 -23.21
N ALA A 169 1.22 15.39 -24.34
CA ALA A 169 2.49 14.76 -24.70
C ALA A 169 3.60 15.84 -24.81
N PRO A 170 4.77 15.63 -24.18
CA PRO A 170 5.85 16.61 -24.20
C PRO A 170 6.41 16.77 -25.62
N ARG A 171 6.91 17.97 -25.91
CA ARG A 171 7.66 18.28 -27.13
C ARG A 171 8.98 18.95 -26.76
N ASP A 172 10.03 18.60 -27.47
CA ASP A 172 11.33 19.24 -27.33
C ASP A 172 11.34 20.64 -27.96
N LYS A 173 12.47 21.34 -27.86
CA LYS A 173 12.66 22.69 -28.41
C LYS A 173 12.48 22.77 -29.93
N GLN A 174 12.53 21.64 -30.63
CA GLN A 174 12.37 21.51 -32.09
C GLN A 174 10.95 21.04 -32.46
N GLY A 175 10.05 20.90 -31.47
CA GLY A 175 8.67 20.47 -31.66
C GLY A 175 8.48 18.96 -31.81
N LYS A 176 9.56 18.17 -31.67
CA LYS A 176 9.54 16.70 -31.78
C LYS A 176 9.20 16.08 -30.43
N ALA A 177 8.44 14.98 -30.44
CA ALA A 177 8.12 14.25 -29.23
C ALA A 177 9.35 13.41 -28.79
N PRO A 178 9.83 13.55 -27.54
CA PRO A 178 10.90 12.71 -27.02
C PRO A 178 10.42 11.27 -26.83
N ALA A 179 11.36 10.34 -26.66
CA ALA A 179 11.01 8.95 -26.39
C ALA A 179 10.28 8.83 -25.03
N ILE A 180 9.31 7.93 -24.90
CA ILE A 180 8.45 7.81 -23.70
C ILE A 180 9.26 7.63 -22.41
N GLN A 181 10.38 6.90 -22.47
CA GLN A 181 11.29 6.71 -21.32
C GLN A 181 11.95 8.00 -20.82
N ASP A 182 11.99 9.05 -21.65
CA ASP A 182 12.57 10.34 -21.31
C ASP A 182 11.52 11.33 -20.80
N TRP A 183 10.26 10.90 -20.66
CA TRP A 183 9.19 11.75 -20.16
C TRP A 183 9.30 11.92 -18.65
N SER A 184 9.13 13.16 -18.18
CA SER A 184 9.08 13.42 -16.75
C SER A 184 7.84 12.79 -16.12
N LEU A 185 7.92 12.45 -14.82
CA LEU A 185 6.76 12.02 -14.04
C LEU A 185 5.58 13.01 -14.15
N SER A 186 5.83 14.32 -14.22
CA SER A 186 4.75 15.29 -14.43
C SER A 186 4.02 15.05 -15.75
N CYS A 187 4.76 14.92 -16.85
CA CYS A 187 4.19 14.70 -18.17
C CYS A 187 3.42 13.37 -18.23
N LEU A 188 3.97 12.32 -17.60
CA LEU A 188 3.31 11.03 -17.51
C LEU A 188 1.96 11.11 -16.77
N ILE A 189 1.88 11.87 -15.67
CA ILE A 189 0.62 12.13 -14.96
C ILE A 189 -0.35 12.90 -15.85
N ASP A 190 0.11 13.99 -16.47
CA ASP A 190 -0.72 14.86 -17.30
C ASP A 190 -1.32 14.09 -18.50
N VAL A 191 -0.51 13.28 -19.18
CA VAL A 191 -0.95 12.42 -20.30
C VAL A 191 -1.94 11.35 -19.82
N ALA A 192 -1.68 10.70 -18.68
CA ALA A 192 -2.58 9.68 -18.16
C ALA A 192 -3.95 10.26 -17.80
N VAL A 193 -4.02 11.51 -17.31
CA VAL A 193 -5.30 12.20 -17.08
C VAL A 193 -5.99 12.57 -18.39
N ASP A 194 -5.26 13.11 -19.36
CA ASP A 194 -5.78 13.52 -20.67
C ASP A 194 -6.41 12.34 -21.43
N LEU A 195 -5.79 11.16 -21.33
CA LEU A 195 -6.25 9.93 -21.97
C LEU A 195 -7.24 9.12 -21.11
N GLY A 196 -7.59 9.60 -19.90
CA GLY A 196 -8.53 8.92 -19.00
C GLY A 196 -7.99 7.66 -18.34
N TRP A 197 -6.69 7.41 -18.39
CA TRP A 197 -6.04 6.31 -17.65
C TRP A 197 -5.94 6.59 -16.15
N LEU A 198 -5.95 7.86 -15.77
CA LEU A 198 -6.16 8.32 -14.40
C LEU A 198 -7.37 9.26 -14.37
N LYS A 199 -8.14 9.21 -13.28
CA LYS A 199 -9.19 10.22 -13.04
C LYS A 199 -8.56 11.60 -12.77
N THR A 200 -9.33 12.67 -12.99
CA THR A 200 -8.84 14.04 -12.86
C THR A 200 -8.37 14.40 -11.44
N ASP A 201 -9.09 13.95 -10.41
CA ASP A 201 -8.71 14.11 -9.01
C ASP A 201 -7.45 13.32 -8.66
N ARG A 202 -7.38 12.08 -9.16
CA ARG A 202 -6.23 11.18 -9.05
C ARG A 202 -4.97 11.77 -9.67
N GLY A 203 -5.10 12.53 -10.76
CA GLY A 203 -4.03 13.34 -11.33
C GLY A 203 -3.46 14.38 -10.36
N LYS A 204 -4.33 15.16 -9.69
CA LYS A 204 -3.89 16.17 -8.71
C LYS A 204 -3.14 15.53 -7.54
N PHE A 205 -3.66 14.42 -7.02
CA PHE A 205 -3.00 13.68 -5.94
C PHE A 205 -1.66 13.07 -6.39
N SER A 206 -1.59 12.60 -7.63
CA SER A 206 -0.35 12.09 -8.23
C SER A 206 0.72 13.18 -8.34
N HIS A 207 0.35 14.43 -8.69
CA HIS A 207 1.29 15.54 -8.66
C HIS A 207 1.78 15.87 -7.25
N ALA A 208 0.90 15.82 -6.24
CA ALA A 208 1.31 15.99 -4.85
C ALA A 208 2.27 14.87 -4.38
N LEU A 209 2.04 13.62 -4.80
CA LEU A 209 2.96 12.51 -4.52
C LEU A 209 4.31 12.68 -5.26
N ARG A 210 4.29 13.16 -6.52
CA ARG A 210 5.51 13.52 -7.27
C ARG A 210 6.32 14.58 -6.51
N GLU A 211 5.67 15.65 -6.05
CA GLU A 211 6.32 16.72 -5.30
C GLU A 211 6.91 16.20 -3.98
N SER A 212 6.17 15.34 -3.28
CA SER A 212 6.64 14.71 -2.05
C SER A 212 7.84 13.79 -2.31
N ARG A 213 7.86 13.06 -3.44
CA ARG A 213 9.01 12.25 -3.87
C ARG A 213 10.23 13.11 -4.19
N ASN A 214 10.05 14.33 -4.66
CA ASN A 214 11.17 15.23 -4.98
C ASN A 214 11.93 15.71 -3.73
N VAL A 215 11.39 15.50 -2.52
CA VAL A 215 12.09 15.69 -1.24
C VAL A 215 13.32 14.78 -1.11
N VAL A 216 13.48 13.76 -1.97
CA VAL A 216 14.75 13.03 -2.13
C VAL A 216 15.95 13.96 -2.35
N HIS A 217 15.73 15.15 -2.89
CA HIS A 217 16.73 16.21 -2.97
C HIS A 217 16.71 17.04 -1.67
N PRO A 218 17.80 17.06 -0.86
CA PRO A 218 17.80 17.73 0.45
C PRO A 218 17.46 19.23 0.40
N TRP A 219 17.80 19.92 -0.69
CA TRP A 219 17.40 21.32 -0.85
C TRP A 219 15.88 21.50 -1.01
N VAL A 220 15.20 20.54 -1.65
CA VAL A 220 13.73 20.53 -1.74
C VAL A 220 13.13 20.30 -0.36
N GLU A 221 13.69 19.38 0.44
CA GLU A 221 13.28 19.15 1.83
C GLU A 221 13.33 20.44 2.67
N VAL A 222 14.47 21.14 2.63
CA VAL A 222 14.68 22.39 3.37
C VAL A 222 13.72 23.49 2.91
N THR A 223 13.57 23.69 1.60
CA THR A 223 12.77 24.79 1.05
C THR A 223 11.26 24.56 1.22
N THR A 224 10.81 23.31 1.13
CA THR A 224 9.39 22.94 1.38
C THR A 224 9.07 22.75 2.85
N ARG A 225 10.09 22.69 3.72
CA ARG A 225 9.97 22.32 5.14
C ARG A 225 9.23 21.00 5.33
N ALA A 226 9.54 20.04 4.46
CA ALA A 226 8.91 18.72 4.51
C ALA A 226 9.18 18.07 5.87
N ASN A 227 8.12 17.61 6.53
CA ASN A 227 8.18 16.93 7.81
C ASN A 227 7.27 15.70 7.75
N PHE A 228 7.72 14.69 7.01
CA PHE A 228 6.92 13.52 6.73
C PHE A 228 6.77 12.64 7.95
N ASP A 229 5.54 12.21 8.19
CA ASP A 229 5.14 11.35 9.30
C ASP A 229 4.33 10.15 8.79
N LEU A 230 3.81 9.37 9.73
CA LEU A 230 2.96 8.22 9.41
C LEU A 230 1.68 8.64 8.65
N ALA A 231 1.08 9.79 8.96
CA ALA A 231 -0.12 10.27 8.27
C ALA A 231 0.16 10.61 6.81
N THR A 232 1.33 11.22 6.56
CA THR A 232 1.83 11.49 5.20
C THR A 232 2.04 10.21 4.42
N CYS A 233 2.63 9.19 5.04
CA CYS A 233 2.82 7.89 4.41
C CYS A 233 1.49 7.21 4.05
N LYS A 234 0.51 7.20 4.96
CA LYS A 234 -0.82 6.63 4.69
C LYS A 234 -1.53 7.34 3.54
N THR A 235 -1.47 8.66 3.53
CA THR A 235 -2.07 9.48 2.46
C THR A 235 -1.40 9.16 1.12
N SER A 236 -0.06 9.19 1.09
CA SER A 236 0.73 8.85 -0.11
C SER A 236 0.49 7.43 -0.60
N TRP A 237 0.32 6.49 0.34
CA TRP A 237 0.02 5.09 0.02
C TRP A 237 -1.35 4.93 -0.62
N GLY A 238 -2.39 5.56 -0.04
CA GLY A 238 -3.72 5.57 -0.64
C GLY A 238 -3.74 6.21 -2.04
N VAL A 239 -2.96 7.29 -2.22
CA VAL A 239 -2.73 7.86 -3.55
C VAL A 239 -2.05 6.85 -4.48
N LEU A 240 -1.03 6.12 -4.05
CA LEU A 240 -0.44 5.10 -4.92
C LEU A 240 -1.45 4.00 -5.27
N GLU A 241 -2.13 3.42 -4.28
CA GLU A 241 -3.05 2.29 -4.44
C GLU A 241 -4.16 2.58 -5.45
N SER A 242 -4.93 3.67 -5.27
CA SER A 242 -5.99 3.95 -6.25
C SER A 242 -5.46 4.40 -7.62
N SER A 243 -4.16 4.73 -7.76
CA SER A 243 -3.55 5.03 -9.07
C SER A 243 -3.33 3.73 -9.80
N VAL A 244 -2.86 2.72 -9.08
CA VAL A 244 -2.74 1.37 -9.62
C VAL A 244 -4.12 0.87 -10.06
N ASP A 245 -5.15 1.07 -9.24
CA ASP A 245 -6.52 0.66 -9.60
C ASP A 245 -7.04 1.33 -10.88
N ASP A 246 -6.88 2.65 -11.00
CA ASP A 246 -7.26 3.39 -12.22
C ASP A 246 -6.48 2.88 -13.45
N LEU A 247 -5.15 2.74 -13.33
CA LEU A 247 -4.29 2.29 -14.42
C LEU A 247 -4.64 0.87 -14.88
N LEU A 248 -4.91 -0.04 -13.94
CA LEU A 248 -5.33 -1.41 -14.26
C LEU A 248 -6.73 -1.46 -14.88
N ALA A 249 -7.64 -0.59 -14.46
CA ALA A 249 -8.98 -0.49 -15.04
C ALA A 249 -8.98 0.13 -16.44
N SER A 250 -7.92 0.85 -16.82
CA SER A 250 -7.74 1.48 -18.12
C SER A 250 -7.11 0.59 -19.21
N LEU A 251 -6.85 -0.68 -18.90
CA LEU A 251 -6.27 -1.67 -19.80
C LEU A 251 -7.28 -2.27 -20.79
#